data_AF-A0A3P1Y6R1-F1
#
_entry.id   AF-A0A3P1Y6R1-F1
#
_cell.length_a   1.000
_cell.length_b   1.000
_cell.length_c   1.000
_cell.angle_alpha   90.00
_cell.angle_beta   90.00
_cell.angle_gamma   90.00
#
_symmetry.space_group_name_H-M   'P 1'
#
loop_
_entity.id
_entity.type
_entity.pdbx_description
1 polymer ?
#
loop_
_entity_poly.entity_id
_entity_poly.type
_entity_poly.pdbx_seq_one_letter_code
_entity_poly.pdbx_strand_id
1 'polypeptide(L)'
;MVILATTRQGFESLRALIDTGAHPVWVGASVLTAGEIQTWRARGLDLTVFDHDIDPRHPGQLAAALDTVAEHYPGEVVWVDAR
;
A
#
# COMPACT_ATOMS: atom_id res chain seq x y z
N MET A 1 -12.19 -1.23 -2.67
CA MET A 1 -10.97 -0.60 -3.25
C MET A 1 -9.81 -0.86 -2.31
N VAL A 2 -8.62 -1.10 -2.85
CA VAL A 2 -7.37 -1.25 -2.10
C VAL A 2 -6.41 -0.12 -2.47
N ILE A 3 -5.69 0.42 -1.49
CA ILE A 3 -4.65 1.43 -1.72
C ILE A 3 -3.30 0.72 -1.72
N LEU A 4 -2.55 0.81 -2.82
CA LEU A 4 -1.15 0.38 -2.91
C LEU A 4 -0.25 1.62 -2.97
N ALA A 5 0.51 1.88 -1.92
CA ALA A 5 1.52 2.94 -1.90
C ALA A 5 2.93 2.34 -2.01
N THR A 6 3.53 2.52 -3.17
CA THR A 6 4.89 2.10 -3.54
C THR A 6 5.96 3.10 -3.12
N THR A 7 5.57 4.37 -2.87
CA THR A 7 6.47 5.41 -2.38
C THR A 7 5.94 6.09 -1.11
N ARG A 8 6.87 6.65 -0.31
CA ARG A 8 6.52 7.53 0.83
C ARG A 8 5.64 8.69 0.38
N GLN A 9 5.97 9.32 -0.74
CA GLN A 9 5.20 10.46 -1.25
C GLN A 9 3.76 10.05 -1.62
N GLY A 10 3.56 8.89 -2.23
CA GLY A 10 2.24 8.35 -2.56
C GLY A 10 1.40 8.11 -1.30
N PHE A 11 2.02 7.49 -0.29
CA PHE A 11 1.37 7.26 1.01
C PHE A 11 0.90 8.58 1.65
N GLU A 12 1.78 9.59 1.74
CA GLU A 12 1.42 10.89 2.33
C GLU A 12 0.41 11.66 1.48
N SER A 13 0.44 11.52 0.15
CA SER A 13 -0.54 12.17 -0.75
C SER A 13 -1.96 11.65 -0.53
N LEU A 14 -2.08 10.39 -0.09
CA LEU A 14 -3.37 9.76 0.24
C LEU A 14 -3.70 9.79 1.74
N ARG A 15 -2.92 10.52 2.54
CA ARG A 15 -3.03 10.50 4.01
C ARG A 15 -4.45 10.71 4.52
N ALA A 16 -5.15 11.70 3.97
CA ALA A 16 -6.53 12.01 4.35
C ALA A 16 -7.51 10.84 4.09
N LEU A 17 -7.31 10.09 2.99
CA LEU A 17 -8.12 8.91 2.68
C LEU A 17 -7.75 7.74 3.59
N ILE A 18 -6.46 7.51 3.80
CA ILE A 18 -5.95 6.44 4.68
C ILE A 18 -6.45 6.66 6.12
N ASP A 19 -6.48 7.90 6.60
CA ASP A 19 -6.96 8.25 7.94
C ASP A 19 -8.44 7.92 8.17
N THR A 20 -9.24 7.72 7.10
CA THR A 20 -10.63 7.26 7.23
C THR A 20 -10.74 5.80 7.68
N GLY A 21 -9.69 4.99 7.46
CA GLY A 21 -9.71 3.55 7.71
C GLY A 21 -10.68 2.77 6.82
N ALA A 22 -11.26 3.38 5.77
CA ALA A 22 -12.29 2.76 4.95
C ALA A 22 -11.76 1.73 3.93
N HIS A 23 -10.44 1.71 3.70
CA HIS A 23 -9.81 0.88 2.69
C HIS A 23 -8.55 0.20 3.23
N PRO A 24 -8.32 -1.09 2.88
CA PRO A 24 -7.04 -1.74 3.13
C PRO A 24 -5.90 -0.99 2.45
N VAL A 25 -4.77 -0.91 3.14
CA VAL A 25 -3.57 -0.23 2.67
C VAL A 25 -2.42 -1.22 2.58
N TRP A 26 -1.79 -1.25 1.41
CA TRP A 26 -0.61 -2.06 1.13
C TRP A 26 0.54 -1.12 0.81
N VAL A 27 1.72 -1.40 1.38
CA VAL A 27 2.91 -0.57 1.16
C VAL A 27 4.14 -1.40 0.86
N GLY A 28 5.08 -0.82 0.11
CA GLY A 28 6.43 -1.39 -0.06
C GLY A 28 7.22 -1.39 1.26
N ALA A 29 8.22 -2.27 1.36
CA ALA A 29 9.00 -2.52 2.58
C ALA A 29 9.59 -1.26 3.24
N SER A 30 10.08 -0.31 2.44
CA SER A 30 10.77 0.90 2.89
C SER A 30 9.87 2.14 2.93
N VAL A 31 8.59 2.01 2.56
CA VAL A 31 7.66 3.16 2.50
C VAL A 31 7.41 3.73 3.90
N LEU A 32 7.26 2.86 4.90
CA LEU A 32 7.03 3.23 6.30
C LEU A 32 8.12 2.61 7.19
N THR A 33 8.49 3.33 8.25
CA THR A 33 9.33 2.77 9.32
C THR A 33 8.53 1.81 10.19
N ALA A 34 9.23 0.94 10.92
CA ALA A 34 8.59 0.01 11.86
C ALA A 34 7.72 0.73 12.91
N GLY A 35 8.16 1.88 13.42
CA GLY A 35 7.39 2.67 14.38
C GLY A 35 6.11 3.25 13.79
N GLU A 36 6.14 3.69 12.54
CA GLU A 36 4.95 4.18 11.82
C GLU A 36 3.96 3.05 11.53
N ILE A 37 4.47 1.88 11.09
CA ILE A 37 3.63 0.69 10.86
C ILE A 37 2.88 0.31 12.14
N GLN A 38 3.58 0.26 13.27
CA GLN A 38 2.95 -0.02 14.58
C GLN A 38 1.93 1.04 14.96
N THR A 39 2.27 2.32 14.80
CA THR A 39 1.37 3.44 15.09
C THR A 39 0.08 3.35 14.28
N TRP A 40 0.20 3.01 13.01
CA TRP A 40 -0.95 2.88 12.11
C TRP A 40 -1.85 1.69 12.44
N ARG A 41 -1.24 0.51 12.66
CA ARG A 41 -1.99 -0.68 13.07
C ARG A 41 -2.68 -0.47 14.43
N ALA A 42 -2.03 0.22 15.37
CA ALA A 42 -2.64 0.57 16.65
C ALA A 42 -3.85 1.52 16.53
N ARG A 43 -3.92 2.29 15.44
CA ARG A 43 -5.08 3.13 15.09
C ARG A 43 -6.19 2.37 14.36
N GLY A 44 -6.03 1.05 14.17
CA GLY A 44 -7.00 0.20 13.48
C GLY A 44 -6.88 0.19 11.96
N LEU A 45 -5.80 0.73 11.38
CA LEU A 45 -5.58 0.65 9.95
C LEU A 45 -5.27 -0.80 9.54
N ASP A 46 -6.01 -1.32 8.58
CA ASP A 46 -5.69 -2.57 7.89
C ASP A 46 -4.49 -2.31 6.95
N LEU A 47 -3.29 -2.58 7.47
CA LEU A 47 -2.02 -2.26 6.85
C LEU A 47 -1.17 -3.52 6.62
N THR A 48 -0.95 -3.85 5.35
CA THR A 48 -0.04 -4.89 4.90
C THR A 48 1.24 -4.27 4.32
N VAL A 49 2.38 -4.89 4.61
CA VAL A 49 3.71 -4.42 4.17
C VAL A 49 4.34 -5.55 3.38
N PHE A 50 4.72 -5.28 2.12
CA PHE A 50 5.51 -6.23 1.34
C PHE A 50 6.89 -6.40 1.97
N ASP A 51 7.49 -7.58 1.79
CA ASP A 51 8.87 -7.88 2.24
C ASP A 51 9.96 -7.30 1.32
N HIS A 52 9.54 -6.66 0.22
CA HIS A 52 10.39 -5.96 -0.74
C HIS A 52 9.79 -4.60 -1.13
N ASP A 53 10.63 -3.74 -1.70
CA ASP A 53 10.17 -2.52 -2.35
C ASP A 53 9.63 -2.81 -3.75
N ILE A 54 8.63 -2.04 -4.16
CA ILE A 54 8.02 -2.12 -5.49
C ILE A 54 8.45 -0.87 -6.24
N ASP A 55 9.25 -0.99 -7.30
CA ASP A 55 9.48 0.11 -8.22
C ASP A 55 8.28 0.22 -9.18
N PRO A 56 7.42 1.25 -9.07
CA PRO A 56 6.25 1.40 -9.95
C PRO A 56 6.63 1.59 -11.42
N ARG A 57 7.90 1.94 -11.71
CA ARG A 57 8.43 2.11 -13.07
C ARG A 57 8.97 0.80 -13.65
N HIS A 58 9.05 -0.26 -12.84
CA HIS A 58 9.40 -1.60 -13.29
C HIS A 58 8.11 -2.43 -13.51
N PRO A 59 7.63 -2.59 -14.76
CA PRO A 59 6.30 -3.16 -15.02
C PRO A 59 6.09 -4.54 -14.39
N GLY A 60 7.14 -5.38 -14.37
CA GLY A 60 7.06 -6.71 -13.78
C GLY A 60 6.92 -6.73 -12.25
N GLN A 61 7.46 -5.73 -11.55
CA GLN A 61 7.33 -5.66 -10.08
C GLN A 61 5.94 -5.15 -9.70
N LEU A 62 5.48 -4.10 -10.40
CA LEU A 62 4.14 -3.58 -10.21
C LEU A 62 3.07 -4.63 -10.53
N ALA A 63 3.21 -5.35 -11.66
CA ALA A 63 2.28 -6.42 -12.01
C ALA A 63 2.23 -7.52 -10.95
N ALA A 64 3.39 -8.01 -10.48
CA ALA A 64 3.44 -9.04 -9.44
C ALA A 64 2.82 -8.58 -8.11
N ALA A 65 3.03 -7.31 -7.74
CA ALA A 65 2.39 -6.74 -6.55
C ALA A 65 0.86 -6.65 -6.71
N LEU A 66 0.38 -6.24 -7.89
CA LEU A 66 -1.06 -6.19 -8.20
C LEU A 66 -1.69 -7.58 -8.20
N ASP A 67 -1.02 -8.59 -8.74
CA ASP A 67 -1.47 -9.99 -8.70
C ASP A 67 -1.59 -10.48 -7.24
N THR A 68 -0.58 -10.19 -6.42
CA THR A 68 -0.59 -10.53 -4.98
C THR A 68 -1.76 -9.87 -4.25
N VAL A 69 -2.04 -8.59 -4.54
CA VAL A 69 -3.19 -7.88 -3.96
C VAL A 69 -4.50 -8.52 -4.43
N ALA A 70 -4.60 -8.90 -5.71
CA ALA A 70 -5.80 -9.52 -6.28
C ALA A 70 -6.11 -10.91 -5.68
N GLU A 71 -5.09 -11.66 -5.24
CA GLU A 71 -5.28 -12.91 -4.49
C GLU A 71 -6.00 -12.70 -3.16
N HIS A 72 -5.76 -11.56 -2.50
CA HIS A 72 -6.36 -11.21 -1.21
C HIS A 72 -7.68 -10.45 -1.34
N TYR A 73 -7.82 -9.64 -2.40
CA TYR A 73 -8.98 -8.80 -2.67
C TYR A 73 -9.48 -9.00 -4.12
N PRO A 74 -10.08 -10.16 -4.46
CA PRO A 74 -10.49 -10.46 -5.83
C PRO A 74 -11.56 -9.50 -6.34
N GLY A 75 -11.34 -8.93 -7.54
CA GLY A 75 -12.29 -8.03 -8.20
C GLY A 75 -12.33 -6.60 -7.65
N GLU A 76 -11.49 -6.28 -6.66
CA GLU A 76 -11.39 -4.93 -6.11
C GLU A 76 -10.55 -4.02 -6.99
N VAL A 77 -10.94 -2.75 -7.07
CA VAL A 77 -10.12 -1.71 -7.72
C VAL A 77 -8.90 -1.42 -6.85
N VAL A 78 -7.71 -1.50 -7.43
CA VAL A 78 -6.45 -1.10 -6.78
C VAL A 78 -6.07 0.28 -7.27
N TRP A 79 -5.94 1.22 -6.34
CA TRP A 79 -5.28 2.50 -6.61
C TRP A 79 -3.79 2.34 -6.35
N VAL A 80 -2.94 2.80 -7.27
CA VAL A 80 -1.48 2.81 -7.10
C VAL A 80 -0.90 4.19 -7.37
N ASP A 81 0.10 4.58 -6.57
CA ASP A 81 0.91 5.76 -6.87
C ASP A 81 1.90 5.43 -7.99
N ALA A 82 1.52 5.71 -9.23
CA ALA A 82 2.43 5.65 -10.36
C ALA A 82 3.25 6.96 -10.42
N ARG A 83 4.41 7.01 -9.77
CA ARG A 83 5.41 8.06 -9.97
C ARG A 83 6.79 7.49 -10.27
#